data_AF-M6E616-F1
#
_entry.id   AF-M6E616-F1
#
_cell.length_a   1.000
_cell.length_b   1.000
_cell.length_c   1.000
_cell.angle_alpha   90.00
_cell.angle_beta   90.00
_cell.angle_gamma   90.00
#
_symmetry.space_group_name_H-M   'P 1'
#
loop_
_entity.id
_entity.type
_entity.pdbx_description
1 polymer ?
#
loop_
_entity_poly.entity_id
_entity_poly.type
_entity_poly.pdbx_seq_one_letter_code
_entity_poly.pdbx_strand_id
1 'polypeptide(L)'
;MGIFEYWLVRVLDLPLCLIADTVLLPGTLPYYIYVKSGRPWSSGWYHDKFEGSVKSFRDQNPSYSALKSILASNDLAALQKFLKLYDVVALEKKINFLQQKDLLPYEHSWTYDFYSHKIGIIDYTAALFSTQTTYRKIVPKTFNPRDRLEVVYTLYEEFRKDPILEKRYYDTVWKACFSSGVMIENPNVLKKVILEFSEKKRNL
;
A
#
# COMPACT_ATOMS: atom_id res chain seq x y z
N MET A 1 16.09 -29.34 30.27
CA MET A 1 16.14 -29.27 28.80
C MET A 1 17.59 -29.35 28.39
N GLY A 2 18.02 -30.56 28.07
CA GLY A 2 19.43 -30.93 27.92
C GLY A 2 19.89 -30.84 26.48
N ILE A 3 21.19 -30.61 26.29
CA ILE A 3 21.92 -30.50 25.02
C ILE A 3 21.61 -31.65 24.03
N PHE A 4 21.10 -32.79 24.51
CA PHE A 4 20.63 -33.92 23.70
C PHE A 4 19.39 -33.63 22.84
N GLU A 5 18.42 -32.82 23.32
CA GLU A 5 17.20 -32.48 22.55
C GLU A 5 17.52 -31.52 21.40
N TYR A 6 18.53 -30.66 21.57
CA TYR A 6 19.01 -29.73 20.54
C TYR A 6 19.71 -30.44 19.37
N TRP A 7 20.36 -31.57 19.63
CA TRP A 7 21.00 -32.38 18.60
C TRP A 7 20.03 -33.28 17.85
N LEU A 8 18.99 -33.80 18.51
CA LEU A 8 18.01 -34.71 17.88
C LEU A 8 17.17 -34.02 16.80
N VAL A 9 16.81 -32.74 16.98
CA VAL A 9 16.11 -31.95 15.95
C VAL A 9 17.01 -31.68 14.74
N ARG A 10 18.31 -31.39 14.94
CA ARG A 10 19.24 -31.17 13.83
C ARG A 10 19.59 -32.43 13.04
N VAL A 11 19.63 -33.59 13.70
CA VAL A 11 19.95 -34.87 13.03
C VAL A 11 18.75 -35.42 12.25
N LEU A 12 17.51 -35.03 12.57
CA LEU A 12 16.32 -35.38 11.79
C LEU A 12 16.04 -34.41 10.62
N ASP A 13 16.45 -33.14 10.71
CA ASP A 13 16.31 -32.17 9.62
C ASP A 13 17.36 -32.33 8.50
N LEU A 14 18.53 -32.91 8.79
CA LEU A 14 19.62 -33.03 7.81
C LEU A 14 19.44 -34.16 6.76
N PRO A 15 18.92 -35.37 7.07
CA PRO A 15 18.80 -36.42 6.06
C PRO A 15 17.58 -36.24 5.14
N LEU A 16 16.54 -35.51 5.54
CA LEU A 16 15.39 -35.25 4.66
C LEU A 16 15.70 -34.24 3.55
N CYS A 17 16.54 -33.23 3.83
CA CYS A 17 17.03 -32.31 2.80
C CYS A 17 18.01 -32.98 1.84
N LEU A 18 18.84 -33.92 2.33
CA LEU A 18 19.82 -34.64 1.49
C LEU A 18 19.19 -35.72 0.62
N ILE A 19 18.13 -36.40 1.07
CA ILE A 19 17.42 -37.40 0.25
C ILE A 19 16.65 -36.72 -0.89
N ALA A 20 16.16 -35.49 -0.69
CA ALA A 20 15.62 -34.68 -1.78
C ALA A 20 16.69 -34.29 -2.82
N ASP A 21 17.93 -34.05 -2.37
CA ASP A 21 19.05 -33.69 -3.25
C ASP A 21 19.67 -34.89 -4.01
N THR A 22 19.49 -36.13 -3.53
CA THR A 22 20.19 -37.30 -4.12
C THR A 22 19.32 -38.21 -4.99
N VAL A 23 17.98 -38.18 -4.84
CA VAL A 23 17.07 -39.08 -5.60
C VAL A 23 16.45 -38.40 -6.84
N LEU A 24 16.69 -37.10 -7.06
CA LEU A 24 15.95 -36.31 -8.04
C LEU A 24 16.84 -35.41 -8.92
N LEU A 25 17.80 -35.98 -9.63
CA LEU A 25 18.37 -35.32 -10.82
C LEU A 25 18.38 -36.30 -12.01
N PRO A 26 17.84 -35.88 -13.16
CA PRO A 26 18.47 -34.84 -13.96
C PRO A 26 17.64 -33.54 -13.91
N GLY A 27 18.16 -32.46 -13.37
CA GLY A 27 19.34 -31.76 -13.90
C GLY A 27 18.95 -30.60 -14.81
N THR A 28 17.70 -30.58 -15.29
CA THR A 28 17.21 -29.50 -16.14
C THR A 28 15.88 -28.93 -15.66
N LEU A 29 14.92 -29.71 -15.18
CA LEU A 29 13.58 -29.18 -14.86
C LEU A 29 13.51 -28.24 -13.64
N PRO A 30 14.06 -28.56 -12.46
CA PRO A 30 13.95 -27.68 -11.29
C PRO A 30 14.75 -26.39 -11.47
N TYR A 31 15.96 -26.50 -12.04
CA TYR A 31 16.81 -25.35 -12.32
C TYR A 31 16.27 -24.50 -13.48
N TYR A 32 15.72 -25.11 -14.53
CA TYR A 32 15.07 -24.38 -15.61
C TYR A 32 13.80 -23.67 -15.13
N ILE A 33 12.99 -24.32 -14.28
CA ILE A 33 11.84 -23.66 -13.63
C ILE A 33 12.35 -22.53 -12.74
N TYR A 34 13.36 -22.75 -11.88
CA TYR A 34 13.94 -21.75 -10.98
C TYR A 34 14.58 -20.56 -11.73
N VAL A 35 15.26 -20.80 -12.85
CA VAL A 35 15.89 -19.77 -13.67
C VAL A 35 14.85 -19.01 -14.52
N LYS A 36 13.81 -19.69 -15.03
CA LYS A 36 12.69 -19.01 -15.72
C LYS A 36 11.76 -18.27 -14.76
N SER A 37 11.58 -18.75 -13.54
CA SER A 37 10.69 -18.13 -12.55
C SER A 37 11.42 -17.10 -11.69
N GLY A 38 12.75 -17.08 -11.68
CA GLY A 38 13.52 -16.32 -10.71
C GLY A 38 13.45 -16.93 -9.30
N ARG A 39 14.25 -16.37 -8.38
CA ARG A 39 14.27 -16.83 -6.97
C ARG A 39 12.89 -16.59 -6.35
N PRO A 40 12.24 -17.60 -5.76
CA PRO A 40 11.00 -17.42 -5.02
C PRO A 40 11.15 -16.26 -4.03
N TRP A 41 10.15 -15.38 -4.01
CA TRP A 41 10.03 -14.24 -3.09
C TRP A 41 11.04 -13.10 -3.34
N SER A 42 11.81 -13.15 -4.43
CA SER A 42 12.56 -11.98 -4.91
C SER A 42 11.64 -10.90 -5.49
N SER A 43 12.12 -9.66 -5.58
CA SER A 43 11.39 -8.55 -6.20
C SER A 43 11.07 -8.80 -7.69
N GLY A 44 11.93 -9.52 -8.41
CA GLY A 44 11.69 -9.96 -9.78
C GLY A 44 10.57 -10.98 -9.87
N TRP A 45 10.68 -12.08 -9.12
CA TRP A 45 9.62 -13.09 -9.06
C TRP A 45 8.26 -12.49 -8.67
N TYR A 46 8.25 -11.58 -7.68
CA TYR A 46 7.03 -10.92 -7.24
C TYR A 46 6.42 -10.02 -8.32
N HIS A 47 7.25 -9.32 -9.08
CA HIS A 47 6.79 -8.51 -10.19
C HIS A 47 6.23 -9.36 -11.31
N ASP A 48 6.99 -10.34 -11.77
CA ASP A 48 6.57 -11.26 -12.83
C ASP A 48 5.26 -11.97 -12.45
N LYS A 49 5.09 -12.31 -11.16
CA LYS A 49 3.84 -12.90 -10.63
C LYS A 49 2.63 -11.98 -10.79
N PHE A 50 2.78 -10.67 -10.57
CA PHE A 50 1.65 -9.74 -10.41
C PHE A 50 1.52 -8.66 -11.49
N GLU A 51 2.50 -8.48 -12.36
CA GLU A 51 2.53 -7.39 -13.36
C GLU A 51 1.30 -7.43 -14.25
N GLY A 52 0.97 -8.61 -14.80
CA GLY A 52 -0.21 -8.81 -15.65
C GLY A 52 -1.52 -8.49 -14.93
N SER A 53 -1.66 -8.91 -13.67
CA SER A 53 -2.85 -8.63 -12.85
C SER A 53 -2.99 -7.14 -12.53
N VAL A 54 -1.90 -6.46 -12.18
CA VAL A 54 -1.89 -5.02 -11.91
C VAL A 54 -2.21 -4.23 -13.17
N LYS A 55 -1.63 -4.61 -14.31
CA LYS A 55 -1.94 -3.98 -15.61
C LYS A 55 -3.40 -4.17 -15.97
N SER A 56 -3.91 -5.40 -15.92
CA SER A 56 -5.32 -5.70 -16.22
C SER A 56 -6.27 -4.94 -15.29
N PHE A 57 -5.95 -4.86 -13.99
CA PHE A 57 -6.73 -4.05 -13.05
C PHE A 57 -6.77 -2.57 -13.45
N ARG A 58 -5.62 -1.97 -13.83
CA ARG A 58 -5.58 -0.56 -14.26
C ARG A 58 -6.38 -0.34 -15.54
N ASP A 59 -6.25 -1.24 -16.51
CA ASP A 59 -6.96 -1.14 -17.80
C ASP A 59 -8.48 -1.23 -17.61
N GLN A 60 -8.95 -2.09 -16.70
CA GLN A 60 -10.37 -2.23 -16.36
C GLN A 60 -10.90 -1.11 -15.46
N ASN A 61 -10.04 -0.32 -14.83
CA ASN A 61 -10.43 0.73 -13.87
C ASN A 61 -9.68 2.03 -14.20
N PRO A 62 -9.94 2.69 -15.34
CA PRO A 62 -9.20 3.89 -15.75
C PRO A 62 -9.34 5.04 -14.74
N SER A 63 -10.46 5.11 -14.01
CA SER A 63 -10.69 6.07 -12.92
C SER A 63 -9.68 5.93 -11.78
N TYR A 64 -9.15 4.73 -11.52
CA TYR A 64 -8.09 4.50 -10.54
C TYR A 64 -6.79 5.23 -10.89
N SER A 65 -6.36 5.10 -12.14
CA SER A 65 -5.15 5.77 -12.63
C SER A 65 -5.31 7.29 -12.60
N ALA A 66 -6.50 7.78 -12.98
CA ALA A 66 -6.83 9.21 -12.89
C ALA A 66 -6.80 9.73 -11.45
N LEU A 67 -7.41 9.00 -10.49
CA LEU A 67 -7.39 9.37 -9.08
C LEU A 67 -5.96 9.47 -8.55
N LYS A 68 -5.12 8.46 -8.81
CA LYS A 68 -3.71 8.50 -8.39
C LYS A 68 -2.96 9.70 -8.95
N SER A 69 -3.20 10.04 -10.22
CA SER A 69 -2.61 11.23 -10.84
C SER A 69 -3.05 12.52 -10.16
N ILE A 70 -4.35 12.67 -9.86
CA ILE A 70 -4.91 13.82 -9.14
C ILE A 70 -4.30 13.95 -7.74
N LEU A 71 -4.15 12.83 -7.04
CA LEU A 71 -3.54 12.82 -5.71
C LEU A 71 -2.04 13.14 -5.76
N ALA A 72 -1.33 12.71 -6.81
CA ALA A 72 0.08 13.04 -7.03
C ALA A 72 0.28 14.53 -7.36
N SER A 73 -0.64 15.12 -8.12
CA SER A 73 -0.61 16.55 -8.48
C SER A 73 -1.14 17.47 -7.39
N ASN A 74 -1.75 16.92 -6.34
CA ASN A 74 -2.36 17.66 -5.24
C ASN A 74 -3.45 18.65 -5.70
N ASP A 75 -4.20 18.30 -6.75
CA ASP A 75 -5.24 19.16 -7.33
C ASP A 75 -6.59 18.93 -6.62
N LEU A 76 -6.89 19.78 -5.65
CA LEU A 76 -8.13 19.74 -4.87
C LEU A 76 -9.38 19.90 -5.76
N ALA A 77 -9.34 20.80 -6.74
CA ALA A 77 -10.49 21.07 -7.60
C ALA A 77 -10.78 19.87 -8.52
N ALA A 78 -9.74 19.24 -9.06
CA ALA A 78 -9.86 18.00 -9.81
C ALA A 78 -10.37 16.86 -8.92
N LEU A 79 -9.88 16.73 -7.69
CA LEU A 79 -10.37 15.72 -6.75
C LEU A 79 -11.86 15.89 -6.47
N GLN A 80 -12.32 17.10 -6.14
CA GLN A 80 -13.73 17.36 -5.88
C GLN A 80 -14.61 17.05 -7.10
N LYS A 81 -14.16 17.37 -8.31
CA LYS A 81 -14.87 17.00 -9.55
C LYS A 81 -14.89 15.48 -9.74
N PHE A 82 -13.79 14.81 -9.46
CA PHE A 82 -13.67 13.36 -9.57
C PHE A 82 -14.63 12.63 -8.60
N LEU A 83 -14.66 13.05 -7.34
CA LEU A 83 -15.51 12.43 -6.31
C LEU A 83 -17.02 12.60 -6.57
N LYS A 84 -17.43 13.62 -7.34
CA LYS A 84 -18.83 13.75 -7.79
C LYS A 84 -19.24 12.72 -8.82
N LEU A 85 -18.27 12.15 -9.55
CA LEU A 85 -18.50 11.24 -10.68
C LEU A 85 -18.19 9.78 -10.34
N TYR A 86 -17.28 9.55 -9.38
CA TYR A 86 -16.76 8.22 -9.08
C TYR A 86 -16.84 7.90 -7.60
N ASP A 87 -17.30 6.69 -7.29
CA ASP A 87 -17.34 6.15 -5.94
C ASP A 87 -15.98 5.55 -5.55
N VAL A 88 -15.20 6.33 -4.80
CA VAL A 88 -13.89 5.91 -4.29
C VAL A 88 -13.97 4.86 -3.18
N VAL A 89 -15.08 4.79 -2.45
CA VAL A 89 -15.31 3.80 -1.39
C VAL A 89 -15.51 2.43 -2.03
N ALA A 90 -16.35 2.34 -3.06
CA ALA A 90 -16.54 1.12 -3.83
C ALA A 90 -15.23 0.65 -4.48
N LEU A 91 -14.44 1.58 -5.01
CA LEU A 91 -13.14 1.27 -5.61
C LEU A 91 -12.15 0.71 -4.59
N GLU A 92 -12.02 1.32 -3.41
CA GLU A 92 -11.15 0.81 -2.34
C GLU A 92 -11.60 -0.58 -1.84
N LYS A 93 -12.91 -0.81 -1.70
CA LYS A 93 -13.44 -2.13 -1.34
C LYS A 93 -13.10 -3.19 -2.39
N LYS A 94 -13.22 -2.85 -3.67
CA LYS A 94 -12.84 -3.74 -4.77
C LYS A 94 -11.34 -4.09 -4.70
N ILE A 95 -10.48 -3.10 -4.48
CA ILE A 95 -9.04 -3.32 -4.31
C ILE A 95 -8.77 -4.28 -3.14
N ASN A 96 -9.36 -4.02 -1.98
CA ASN A 96 -9.19 -4.86 -0.79
C ASN A 96 -9.65 -6.30 -1.02
N PHE A 97 -10.79 -6.48 -1.69
CA PHE A 97 -11.29 -7.80 -2.04
C PHE A 97 -10.30 -8.56 -2.94
N LEU A 98 -9.76 -7.90 -3.96
CA LEU A 98 -8.76 -8.51 -4.86
C LEU A 98 -7.46 -8.85 -4.13
N GLN A 99 -7.03 -8.00 -3.19
CA GLN A 99 -5.85 -8.25 -2.36
C GLN A 99 -6.04 -9.46 -1.43
N GLN A 100 -7.20 -9.57 -0.77
CA GLN A 100 -7.52 -10.72 0.07
C GLN A 100 -7.60 -12.04 -0.70
N LYS A 101 -7.85 -11.99 -2.01
CA LYS A 101 -7.90 -13.15 -2.91
C LYS A 101 -6.55 -13.48 -3.55
N ASP A 102 -5.47 -12.79 -3.18
CA ASP A 102 -4.14 -12.88 -3.82
C ASP A 102 -4.19 -12.63 -5.35
N LEU A 103 -5.19 -11.86 -5.82
CA LEU A 103 -5.34 -11.50 -7.23
C LEU A 103 -4.69 -10.15 -7.55
N LEU A 104 -4.47 -9.33 -6.53
CA LEU A 104 -3.84 -8.05 -6.64
C LEU A 104 -2.85 -7.87 -5.47
N PRO A 105 -1.62 -7.42 -5.72
CA PRO A 105 -0.68 -7.20 -4.64
C PRO A 105 -1.07 -5.98 -3.79
N TYR A 106 -0.61 -5.95 -2.53
CA TYR A 106 -0.69 -4.75 -1.68
C TYR A 106 0.23 -3.64 -2.18
N GLU A 107 1.40 -4.04 -2.68
CA GLU A 107 2.44 -3.17 -3.20
C GLU A 107 3.02 -3.73 -4.50
N HIS A 108 3.21 -2.91 -5.53
CA HIS A 108 3.81 -3.36 -6.78
C HIS A 108 4.53 -2.21 -7.50
N SER A 109 5.84 -2.33 -7.65
CA SER A 109 6.66 -1.33 -8.35
C SER A 109 7.80 -2.00 -9.10
N TRP A 110 7.96 -1.57 -10.36
CA TRP A 110 9.18 -1.71 -11.17
C TRP A 110 9.52 -0.44 -11.97
N THR A 111 8.66 0.58 -11.94
CA THR A 111 8.92 1.90 -12.53
C THR A 111 9.44 2.88 -11.48
N TYR A 112 10.33 3.78 -11.91
CA TYR A 112 10.98 4.85 -11.12
C TYR A 112 10.01 5.94 -10.63
N ASP A 113 8.70 5.72 -10.70
CA ASP A 113 7.72 6.69 -10.22
C ASP A 113 7.47 6.48 -8.73
N PHE A 114 7.96 7.45 -7.97
CA PHE A 114 7.89 7.52 -6.53
C PHE A 114 6.44 7.33 -6.05
N TYR A 115 6.25 6.54 -4.99
CA TYR A 115 4.95 6.26 -4.34
C TYR A 115 3.96 5.39 -5.12
N SER A 116 4.22 5.07 -6.39
CA SER A 116 3.31 4.27 -7.23
C SER A 116 3.11 2.82 -6.76
N HIS A 117 3.99 2.34 -5.85
CA HIS A 117 3.99 0.97 -5.37
C HIS A 117 2.73 0.61 -4.60
N LYS A 118 2.17 1.49 -3.75
CA LYS A 118 0.95 1.17 -2.98
C LYS A 118 -0.24 1.03 -3.91
N ILE A 119 -0.92 -0.11 -3.87
CA ILE A 119 -2.09 -0.34 -4.74
C ILE A 119 -3.37 0.23 -4.14
N GLY A 120 -3.57 0.12 -2.82
CA GLY A 120 -4.72 0.70 -2.11
C GLY A 120 -4.70 2.24 -2.17
N ILE A 121 -5.88 2.86 -2.26
CA ILE A 121 -6.02 4.33 -2.25
C ILE A 121 -5.61 4.85 -0.88
N ILE A 122 -6.10 4.23 0.20
CA ILE A 122 -5.77 4.62 1.58
C ILE A 122 -4.26 4.52 1.83
N ASP A 123 -3.66 3.40 1.42
CA ASP A 123 -2.24 3.18 1.63
C ASP A 123 -1.37 4.13 0.77
N TYR A 124 -1.83 4.45 -0.44
CA TYR A 124 -1.21 5.45 -1.31
C TYR A 124 -1.26 6.85 -0.68
N THR A 125 -2.43 7.27 -0.18
CA THR A 125 -2.59 8.56 0.50
C THR A 125 -1.69 8.67 1.74
N ALA A 126 -1.57 7.60 2.53
CA ALA A 126 -0.67 7.58 3.69
C ALA A 126 0.81 7.65 3.27
N ALA A 127 1.19 6.97 2.18
CA ALA A 127 2.56 6.96 1.67
C ALA A 127 3.06 8.36 1.29
N LEU A 128 2.16 9.29 0.93
CA LEU A 128 2.53 10.69 0.74
C LEU A 128 3.25 11.24 1.99
N PHE A 129 2.82 10.86 3.20
CA PHE A 129 3.28 11.43 4.50
C PHE A 129 4.44 10.67 5.16
N SER A 130 4.94 9.59 4.55
CA SER A 130 6.03 8.80 5.12
C SER A 130 7.35 9.59 5.17
N THR A 131 8.13 9.48 6.25
CA THR A 131 9.40 10.19 6.50
C THR A 131 10.60 9.66 5.70
N GLN A 132 10.50 8.48 5.07
CA GLN A 132 11.51 7.99 4.12
C GLN A 132 11.71 8.94 2.91
N THR A 133 10.77 9.87 2.73
CA THR A 133 10.74 10.90 1.69
C THR A 133 11.57 12.13 2.03
N THR A 134 11.80 12.39 3.32
CA THR A 134 12.50 13.57 3.81
C THR A 134 14.01 13.45 3.56
N TYR A 135 14.59 12.24 3.66
CA TYR A 135 16.01 12.01 3.42
C TYR A 135 16.42 12.06 1.93
N ARG A 136 15.46 11.86 1.01
CA ARG A 136 15.73 11.76 -0.43
C ARG A 136 15.18 12.94 -1.27
N LYS A 137 14.72 14.03 -0.64
CA LYS A 137 14.08 15.19 -1.33
C LYS A 137 12.91 14.77 -2.24
N ILE A 138 12.07 13.83 -1.78
CA ILE A 138 11.05 13.15 -2.61
C ILE A 138 9.64 13.74 -2.46
N VAL A 139 9.44 14.76 -1.62
CA VAL A 139 8.22 15.55 -1.74
C VAL A 139 8.46 16.52 -2.91
N PRO A 140 7.69 16.47 -4.01
CA PRO A 140 7.88 17.41 -5.12
C PRO A 140 7.95 18.83 -4.56
N LYS A 141 8.95 19.63 -4.95
CA LYS A 141 9.11 21.03 -4.49
C LYS A 141 7.87 21.91 -4.76
N THR A 142 6.96 21.45 -5.60
CA THR A 142 5.66 22.05 -5.94
C THR A 142 4.52 21.70 -4.97
N PHE A 143 4.77 20.89 -3.94
CA PHE A 143 3.81 20.55 -2.89
C PHE A 143 3.57 21.73 -1.96
N ASN A 144 2.43 22.40 -2.11
CA ASN A 144 1.90 23.25 -1.06
C ASN A 144 1.29 22.36 0.05
N PRO A 145 1.85 22.34 1.27
CA PRO A 145 1.37 21.47 2.33
C PRO A 145 -0.06 21.80 2.78
N ARG A 146 -0.51 23.04 2.53
CA ARG A 146 -1.86 23.48 2.83
C ARG A 146 -2.91 22.69 2.05
N ASP A 147 -2.74 22.63 0.73
CA ASP A 147 -3.68 21.98 -0.21
C ASP A 147 -3.70 20.46 0.01
N ARG A 148 -2.57 19.92 0.47
CA ARG A 148 -2.41 18.50 0.79
C ARG A 148 -3.29 18.03 1.93
N LEU A 149 -3.42 18.84 2.97
CA LEU A 149 -4.30 18.53 4.10
C LEU A 149 -5.77 18.62 3.70
N GLU A 150 -6.12 19.52 2.78
CA GLU A 150 -7.48 19.62 2.22
C GLU A 150 -7.81 18.41 1.32
N VAL A 151 -6.86 17.91 0.53
CA VAL A 151 -7.00 16.67 -0.25
C VAL A 151 -7.24 15.46 0.66
N VAL A 152 -6.44 15.30 1.73
CA VAL A 152 -6.63 14.22 2.70
C VAL A 152 -7.98 14.32 3.38
N TYR A 153 -8.35 15.51 3.86
CA TYR A 153 -9.64 15.70 4.52
C TYR A 153 -10.81 15.41 3.56
N THR A 154 -10.70 15.84 2.30
CA THR A 154 -11.72 15.59 1.27
C THR A 154 -11.89 14.09 1.01
N LEU A 155 -10.80 13.31 0.94
CA LEU A 155 -10.90 11.86 0.85
C LEU A 155 -11.49 11.22 2.12
N TYR A 156 -11.10 11.72 3.29
CA TYR A 156 -11.63 11.25 4.57
C TYR A 156 -13.16 11.42 4.64
N GLU A 157 -13.71 12.53 4.13
CA GLU A 157 -15.16 12.76 4.04
C GLU A 157 -15.91 11.70 3.22
N GLU A 158 -15.25 11.08 2.24
CA GLU A 158 -15.82 9.96 1.51
C GLU A 158 -15.70 8.65 2.30
N PHE A 159 -14.52 8.35 2.83
CA PHE A 159 -14.28 7.11 3.57
C PHE A 159 -15.01 7.02 4.90
N ARG A 160 -15.30 8.15 5.57
CA ARG A 160 -16.07 8.19 6.83
C ARG A 160 -17.50 7.69 6.69
N LYS A 161 -18.03 7.63 5.47
CA LYS A 161 -19.37 7.09 5.18
C LYS A 161 -19.43 5.57 5.42
N ASP A 162 -18.28 4.90 5.48
CA ASP A 162 -18.15 3.48 5.82
C ASP A 162 -17.33 3.31 7.12
N PRO A 163 -17.92 2.80 8.22
CA PRO A 163 -17.21 2.71 9.50
C PRO A 163 -15.92 1.86 9.49
N ILE A 164 -15.86 0.83 8.63
CA ILE A 164 -14.69 -0.05 8.53
C ILE A 164 -13.56 0.69 7.84
N LEU A 165 -13.87 1.37 6.73
CA LEU A 165 -12.88 2.16 6.01
C LEU A 165 -12.50 3.44 6.76
N GLU A 166 -13.41 4.06 7.51
CA GLU A 166 -13.12 5.21 8.37
C GLU A 166 -12.02 4.85 9.38
N LYS A 167 -12.18 3.72 10.09
CA LYS A 167 -11.20 3.24 11.06
C LYS A 167 -9.85 2.98 10.39
N ARG A 168 -9.84 2.30 9.23
CA ARG A 168 -8.62 2.03 8.47
C ARG A 168 -7.95 3.33 8.01
N TYR A 169 -8.73 4.29 7.53
CA TYR A 169 -8.22 5.59 7.09
C TYR A 169 -7.56 6.33 8.25
N TYR A 170 -8.18 6.30 9.43
CA TYR A 170 -7.60 6.86 10.64
C TYR A 170 -6.28 6.20 11.02
N ASP A 171 -6.27 4.87 11.11
CA ASP A 171 -5.10 4.11 11.52
C ASP A 171 -3.93 4.21 10.53
N THR A 172 -4.21 4.43 9.25
CA THR A 172 -3.18 4.47 8.20
C THR A 172 -2.81 5.90 7.80
N VAL A 173 -3.77 6.71 7.39
CA VAL A 173 -3.51 8.06 6.83
C VAL A 173 -3.39 9.10 7.92
N TRP A 174 -4.35 9.19 8.84
CA TRP A 174 -4.31 10.23 9.87
C TRP A 174 -3.09 10.06 10.78
N LYS A 175 -2.80 8.84 11.25
CA LYS A 175 -1.58 8.57 12.04
C LYS A 175 -0.29 8.94 11.28
N ALA A 176 -0.18 8.61 9.99
CA ALA A 176 0.97 9.01 9.18
C ALA A 176 1.07 10.53 9.05
N CYS A 177 -0.06 11.21 8.82
CA CYS A 177 -0.15 12.66 8.73
C CYS A 177 0.28 13.34 10.05
N PHE A 178 -0.26 12.91 11.19
CA PHE A 178 0.14 13.42 12.52
C PHE A 178 1.63 13.23 12.79
N SER A 179 2.16 12.04 12.49
CA SER A 179 3.57 11.70 12.72
C SER A 179 4.52 12.51 11.83
N SER A 180 4.06 12.94 10.66
CA SER A 180 4.87 13.70 9.70
C SER A 180 5.10 15.17 10.10
N GLY A 181 4.32 15.71 11.04
CA GLY A 181 4.39 17.12 11.44
C GLY A 181 3.77 18.12 10.46
N VAL A 182 3.40 17.68 9.24
CA VAL A 182 2.80 18.50 8.17
C VAL A 182 1.51 19.20 8.62
N MET A 183 0.79 18.61 9.58
CA MET A 183 -0.48 19.18 10.09
C MET A 183 -0.36 20.59 10.66
N ILE A 184 0.82 20.96 11.17
CA ILE A 184 1.09 22.30 11.74
C ILE A 184 1.05 23.38 10.64
N GLU A 185 1.27 22.98 9.38
CA GLU A 185 1.34 23.89 8.23
C GLU A 185 -0.05 24.35 7.72
N ASN A 186 -1.15 23.71 8.18
CA ASN A 186 -2.53 24.18 7.92
C ASN A 186 -3.37 24.19 9.21
N PRO A 187 -3.32 25.28 10.01
CA PRO A 187 -4.02 25.37 11.28
C PRO A 187 -5.55 25.30 11.15
N ASN A 188 -6.12 25.63 9.98
CA ASN A 188 -7.56 25.54 9.75
C ASN A 188 -8.04 24.09 9.65
N VAL A 189 -7.34 23.26 8.88
CA VAL A 189 -7.65 21.82 8.79
C VAL A 189 -7.35 21.14 10.11
N LEU A 190 -6.23 21.47 10.76
CA LEU A 190 -5.91 20.96 12.09
C LEU A 190 -7.02 21.23 13.10
N LYS A 191 -7.54 22.47 13.17
CA LYS A 191 -8.67 22.82 14.05
C LYS A 191 -9.91 21.98 13.75
N LYS A 192 -10.30 21.85 12.46
CA LYS A 192 -11.46 21.03 12.06
C LYS A 192 -11.30 19.59 12.52
N VAL A 193 -10.14 18.99 12.24
CA VAL A 193 -9.84 17.60 12.56
C VAL A 193 -9.83 17.37 14.08
N ILE A 194 -9.23 18.27 14.86
CA ILE A 194 -9.22 18.19 16.33
C ILE A 194 -10.64 18.31 16.89
N LEU A 195 -11.43 19.28 16.43
CA LEU A 195 -12.82 19.46 16.87
C LEU A 195 -13.63 18.20 16.59
N GLU A 196 -13.51 17.65 15.38
CA GLU A 196 -14.24 16.48 14.94
C GLU A 196 -13.90 15.21 15.76
N PHE A 197 -12.62 14.95 16.02
CA PHE A 197 -12.21 13.82 16.88
C PHE A 197 -12.58 14.03 18.35
N SER A 198 -12.60 15.28 18.83
CA SER A 198 -12.98 15.63 20.19
C SER A 198 -14.48 15.46 20.43
N GLU A 199 -15.31 15.91 19.49
CA GLU A 199 -16.77 15.75 19.55
C GLU A 199 -17.18 14.28 19.46
N LYS A 200 -16.53 13.49 18.61
CA LYS A 200 -16.79 12.05 18.50
C LYS A 200 -16.51 11.30 19.82
N LYS A 201 -15.54 11.77 20.61
CA LYS A 201 -15.24 11.22 21.95
C LYS A 201 -16.29 11.59 23.01
N ARG A 202 -17.06 12.69 22.82
CA ARG A 202 -18.14 13.10 23.74
C ARG A 202 -19.47 12.41 23.48
N ASN A 203 -19.65 11.86 22.27
CA ASN A 203 -20.89 11.23 21.83
C ASN A 203 -20.82 9.68 21.84
N LEU A 204 -19.76 9.12 22.44
CA LEU A 204 -19.58 7.71 22.78
C LEU A 204 -19.72 7.53 24.29
#